data_AF-A0A7C5FZ69-F1
#
_entry.id   AF-A0A7C5FZ69-F1
#
_cell.length_a   1.000
_cell.length_b   1.000
_cell.length_c   1.000
_cell.angle_alpha   90.00
_cell.angle_beta   90.00
_cell.angle_gamma   90.00
#
_symmetry.space_group_name_H-M   'P 1'
#
loop_
_entity.id
_entity.type
_entity.pdbx_description
1 polymer ?
#
loop_
_entity_poly.entity_id
_entity_poly.type
_entity_poly.pdbx_seq_one_letter_code
_entity_poly.pdbx_strand_id
1 'polypeptide(L)'
;MKSKKSFNELKEGSGILFLSHDPHFVHLAFAKSIKARIRIIPFKKYILLSKKFKILFFFYPLLSFFYALFLKTKEKILFVDGGSSFYVAVFLKILRKVQKIIYLDGDTFFYYLQKKEKPTNRFIKFLTKFIDGAISVSSQSKDYASKFLKVPIKMVCPFCKKIEKMKIERKNYGLFVGRLDPEKNIKKIINFAINCPYFEEFWVVGDGVLRDYVKKTSEKFPKIKYFGKQKNVDFFYNKCKFLIHVSEFDSFSCVPLEAAQVFCFPFISANCGNKNLFDEFFIVKNLNDFQEIENKIKLILEDEEKYKKILEKTIEKIPKKEKQIKKLVLTFKEFLKK
;
A
#
# COMPACT_ATOMS: atom_id res chain seq x y z
N MET A 1 37.75 -11.91 -0.78
CA MET A 1 37.84 -10.55 -1.38
C MET A 1 37.50 -10.62 -2.86
N LYS A 2 36.28 -10.21 -3.26
CA LYS A 2 35.84 -9.77 -4.62
C LYS A 2 34.29 -9.78 -4.67
N SER A 3 33.63 -8.70 -4.20
CA SER A 3 32.25 -8.33 -4.60
C SER A 3 31.77 -6.95 -4.08
N LYS A 4 32.68 -6.03 -3.74
CA LYS A 4 32.34 -4.66 -3.27
C LYS A 4 32.46 -3.57 -4.35
N LYS A 5 32.42 -3.91 -5.64
CA LYS A 5 32.45 -2.91 -6.74
C LYS A 5 31.10 -2.78 -7.46
N SER A 6 30.67 -1.53 -7.60
CA SER A 6 29.53 -0.97 -8.37
C SER A 6 28.17 -0.77 -7.66
N PHE A 7 28.16 -0.10 -6.51
CA PHE A 7 26.94 0.57 -5.99
C PHE A 7 26.95 2.10 -6.16
N ASN A 8 27.97 2.70 -6.79
CA ASN A 8 28.21 4.15 -6.75
C ASN A 8 28.00 4.96 -8.05
N GLU A 9 27.28 4.45 -9.05
CA GLU A 9 27.06 5.20 -10.31
C GLU A 9 25.65 5.78 -10.44
N LEU A 10 25.27 6.66 -9.52
CA LEU A 10 24.33 7.74 -9.79
C LEU A 10 24.95 8.98 -9.15
N LYS A 11 25.20 10.07 -9.88
CA LYS A 11 25.72 11.31 -9.28
C LYS A 11 24.62 11.97 -8.44
N GLU A 12 24.99 12.65 -7.34
CA GLU A 12 24.07 13.58 -6.67
C GLU A 12 23.60 14.64 -7.69
N GLY A 13 22.30 14.92 -7.71
CA GLY A 13 21.69 15.73 -8.78
C GLY A 13 21.43 14.93 -10.07
N SER A 14 21.00 13.67 -9.95
CA SER A 14 20.76 12.69 -11.04
C SER A 14 19.75 13.11 -12.13
N GLY A 15 19.25 14.35 -12.10
CA GLY A 15 18.23 14.83 -13.02
C GLY A 15 16.86 14.15 -12.81
N ILE A 16 16.65 13.52 -11.65
CA ILE A 16 15.43 12.79 -11.27
C ILE A 16 14.68 13.54 -10.18
N LEU A 17 13.39 13.81 -10.42
CA LEU A 17 12.46 14.40 -9.44
C LEU A 17 11.44 13.34 -9.02
N PHE A 18 11.40 13.02 -7.73
CA PHE A 18 10.37 12.18 -7.13
C PHE A 18 9.17 13.01 -6.71
N LEU A 19 7.99 12.68 -7.24
CA LEU A 19 6.72 13.35 -6.96
C LEU A 19 5.79 12.41 -6.19
N SER A 20 5.39 12.81 -4.98
CA SER A 20 4.37 12.12 -4.19
C SER A 20 3.56 13.13 -3.37
N HIS A 21 2.34 12.79 -2.97
CA HIS A 21 1.53 13.62 -2.08
C HIS A 21 1.58 13.13 -0.61
N ASP A 22 1.83 11.83 -0.41
CA ASP A 22 1.92 11.19 0.91
C ASP A 22 2.70 9.87 0.77
N PRO A 23 4.01 9.92 0.50
CA PRO A 23 4.77 8.73 0.15
C PRO A 23 4.92 7.80 1.36
N HIS A 24 4.72 6.51 1.13
CA HIS A 24 5.06 5.48 2.10
C HIS A 24 6.58 5.45 2.35
N PHE A 25 7.02 5.02 3.53
CA PHE A 25 8.45 5.02 3.88
C PHE A 25 9.30 4.19 2.90
N VAL A 26 8.72 3.12 2.34
CA VAL A 26 9.35 2.30 1.31
C VAL A 26 9.56 3.08 0.01
N HIS A 27 8.56 3.86 -0.41
CA HIS A 27 8.64 4.66 -1.63
C HIS A 27 9.68 5.79 -1.47
N LEU A 28 9.77 6.37 -0.27
CA LEU A 28 10.85 7.29 0.08
C LEU A 28 12.23 6.62 0.02
N ALA A 29 12.37 5.40 0.55
CA ALA A 29 13.62 4.65 0.47
C ALA A 29 14.01 4.35 -0.98
N PHE A 30 13.02 4.00 -1.81
CA PHE A 30 13.18 3.80 -3.25
C PHE A 30 13.66 5.08 -3.95
N ALA A 31 12.97 6.21 -3.76
CA ALA A 31 13.37 7.50 -4.32
C ALA A 31 14.79 7.92 -3.89
N LYS A 32 15.14 7.75 -2.61
CA LYS A 32 16.49 8.03 -2.10
C LYS A 32 17.55 7.14 -2.74
N SER A 33 17.25 5.85 -2.97
CA SER A 33 18.21 4.92 -3.56
C SER A 33 18.61 5.23 -5.00
N ILE A 34 17.74 5.94 -5.74
CA ILE A 34 18.04 6.45 -7.09
C ILE A 34 18.48 7.92 -7.08
N LYS A 35 18.81 8.46 -5.90
CA LYS A 35 19.24 9.85 -5.66
C LYS A 35 18.26 10.89 -6.21
N ALA A 36 16.96 10.60 -6.19
CA ALA A 36 15.94 11.53 -6.66
C ALA A 36 15.78 12.71 -5.69
N ARG A 37 15.62 13.93 -6.23
CA ARG A 37 15.14 15.07 -5.43
C ARG A 37 13.68 14.80 -5.06
N ILE A 38 13.34 14.90 -3.78
CA ILE A 38 11.98 14.61 -3.29
C ILE A 38 11.17 15.89 -3.28
N ARG A 39 9.96 15.85 -3.87
CA ARG A 39 8.99 16.93 -3.80
C ARG A 39 7.63 16.38 -3.39
N ILE A 40 7.16 16.85 -2.23
CA ILE A 40 5.82 16.54 -1.74
C ILE A 40 4.84 17.54 -2.34
N ILE A 41 3.79 17.03 -2.98
CA ILE A 41 2.73 17.84 -3.58
C ILE A 41 1.69 18.17 -2.49
N PRO A 42 1.29 19.45 -2.33
CA PRO A 42 0.45 19.90 -1.22
C PRO A 42 -1.03 19.53 -1.35
N PHE A 43 -1.36 18.40 -1.99
CA PHE A 43 -2.74 18.01 -2.29
C PHE A 43 -3.35 17.02 -1.31
N LYS A 44 -2.65 16.65 -0.23
CA LYS A 44 -3.15 15.68 0.77
C LYS A 44 -4.52 16.08 1.35
N LYS A 45 -4.68 17.33 1.79
CA LYS A 45 -5.96 17.83 2.33
C LYS A 45 -7.08 17.79 1.28
N TYR A 46 -6.76 18.19 0.05
CA TYR A 46 -7.70 18.16 -1.06
C TYR A 46 -8.17 16.74 -1.40
N ILE A 47 -7.24 15.77 -1.41
CA ILE A 47 -7.54 14.36 -1.66
C ILE A 47 -8.44 13.77 -0.56
N LEU A 48 -8.21 14.13 0.71
CA LEU A 48 -9.09 13.73 1.81
C LEU A 48 -10.50 14.33 1.63
N LEU A 49 -10.58 15.61 1.25
CA LEU A 49 -11.85 16.28 1.03
C LEU A 49 -12.62 15.69 -0.17
N SER A 50 -11.92 15.32 -1.25
CA SER A 50 -12.55 14.76 -2.45
C SER A 50 -13.09 13.34 -2.26
N LYS A 51 -12.58 12.59 -1.28
CA LYS A 51 -13.21 11.33 -0.84
C LYS A 51 -14.57 11.56 -0.18
N LYS A 52 -14.76 12.68 0.52
CA LYS A 52 -16.04 13.08 1.13
C LYS A 52 -16.98 13.70 0.08
N PHE A 53 -16.46 14.59 -0.77
CA PHE A 53 -17.21 15.29 -1.82
C PHE A 53 -16.71 14.90 -3.20
N LYS A 54 -17.35 13.90 -3.82
CA LYS A 54 -16.92 13.30 -5.10
C LYS A 54 -16.77 14.31 -6.25
N ILE A 55 -17.51 15.43 -6.23
CA ILE A 55 -17.43 16.49 -7.23
C ILE A 55 -16.03 17.13 -7.30
N LEU A 56 -15.31 17.19 -6.17
CA LEU A 56 -13.96 17.75 -6.12
C LEU A 56 -12.94 16.91 -6.92
N PHE A 57 -13.25 15.64 -7.21
CA PHE A 57 -12.36 14.83 -8.03
C PHE A 57 -12.19 15.40 -9.45
N PHE A 58 -13.21 16.08 -9.99
CA PHE A 58 -13.19 16.63 -11.35
C PHE A 58 -12.27 17.85 -11.50
N PHE A 59 -12.09 18.64 -10.45
CA PHE A 59 -11.18 19.80 -10.47
C PHE A 59 -9.71 19.42 -10.24
N TYR A 60 -9.44 18.15 -9.91
CA TYR A 60 -8.10 17.69 -9.58
C TYR A 60 -7.08 17.90 -10.71
N PRO A 61 -7.37 17.55 -11.99
CA PRO A 61 -6.45 17.81 -13.10
C PRO A 61 -6.16 19.30 -13.27
N LEU A 62 -7.16 20.17 -13.13
CA LEU A 62 -6.99 21.61 -13.25
C LEU A 62 -6.06 22.17 -12.15
N LEU A 63 -6.26 21.74 -10.91
CA LEU A 63 -5.39 22.11 -9.79
C LEU A 63 -3.94 21.62 -10.02
N SER A 64 -3.77 20.40 -10.51
CA SER A 64 -2.46 19.87 -10.88
C SER A 64 -1.79 20.63 -12.02
N PHE A 65 -2.55 21.12 -13.00
CA PHE A 65 -2.06 21.96 -14.09
C PHE A 65 -1.51 23.29 -13.56
N PHE A 66 -2.29 24.01 -12.75
CA PHE A 66 -1.84 25.26 -12.14
C PHE A 66 -0.59 25.06 -11.28
N TYR A 67 -0.56 24.01 -10.47
CA TYR A 67 0.64 23.70 -9.68
C TYR A 67 1.86 23.41 -10.55
N ALA A 68 1.68 22.70 -11.68
CA ALA A 68 2.77 22.42 -12.62
C ALA A 68 3.32 23.68 -13.31
N LEU A 69 2.48 24.71 -13.56
CA LEU A 69 2.94 25.99 -14.12
C LEU A 69 3.98 26.66 -13.21
N PHE A 70 3.72 26.70 -11.90
CA PHE A 70 4.58 27.37 -10.93
C PHE A 70 5.73 26.49 -10.41
N LEU A 71 5.65 25.18 -10.58
CA LEU A 71 6.68 24.26 -10.12
C LEU A 71 7.92 24.34 -11.03
N LYS A 72 8.95 25.03 -10.54
CA LYS A 72 10.28 25.06 -11.18
C LYS A 72 11.00 23.72 -10.99
N THR A 73 11.37 23.08 -12.10
CA THR A 73 12.10 21.82 -12.14
C THR A 73 13.19 21.88 -13.21
N LYS A 74 14.39 21.40 -12.88
CA LYS A 74 15.51 21.23 -13.84
C LYS A 74 15.69 19.76 -14.24
N GLU A 75 15.03 18.86 -13.50
CA GLU A 75 15.05 17.42 -13.69
C GLU A 75 14.34 17.02 -14.98
N LYS A 76 14.95 16.07 -15.71
CA LYS A 76 14.43 15.56 -16.98
C LYS A 76 13.64 14.26 -16.81
N ILE A 77 13.78 13.61 -15.65
CA ILE A 77 13.11 12.35 -15.35
C ILE A 77 12.23 12.54 -14.12
N LEU A 78 10.97 12.12 -14.22
CA LEU A 78 10.03 12.14 -13.11
C LEU A 78 9.80 10.71 -12.63
N PHE A 79 10.04 10.47 -11.34
CA PHE A 79 9.64 9.24 -10.67
C PHE A 79 8.39 9.55 -9.84
N VAL A 80 7.28 8.88 -10.10
CA VAL A 80 5.98 9.37 -9.64
C VAL A 80 5.26 8.32 -8.83
N ASP A 81 4.77 8.70 -7.65
CA ASP A 81 4.01 7.84 -6.76
C ASP A 81 2.57 8.36 -6.60
N GLY A 82 1.66 7.54 -7.10
CA GLY A 82 0.21 7.70 -7.01
C GLY A 82 -0.44 8.62 -8.03
N GLY A 83 -1.75 8.42 -8.23
CA GLY A 83 -2.53 9.08 -9.29
C GLY A 83 -2.58 10.60 -9.16
N SER A 84 -2.51 11.13 -7.95
CA SER A 84 -2.45 12.56 -7.65
C SER A 84 -1.20 13.24 -8.21
N SER A 85 -0.06 12.58 -8.04
CA SER A 85 1.25 13.04 -8.49
C SER A 85 1.42 12.85 -9.99
N PHE A 86 0.73 11.87 -10.55
CA PHE A 86 0.70 11.58 -11.97
C PHE A 86 0.19 12.74 -12.82
N TYR A 87 -0.93 13.38 -12.46
CA TYR A 87 -1.40 14.55 -13.21
C TYR A 87 -0.36 15.67 -13.25
N VAL A 88 0.28 15.98 -12.12
CA VAL A 88 1.35 17.00 -12.07
C VAL A 88 2.51 16.60 -12.98
N ALA A 89 2.91 15.33 -12.96
CA ALA A 89 3.99 14.84 -13.80
C ALA A 89 3.69 14.95 -15.30
N VAL A 90 2.46 14.63 -15.72
CA VAL A 90 2.05 14.79 -17.12
C VAL A 90 2.08 16.26 -17.55
N PHE A 91 1.54 17.17 -16.73
CA PHE A 91 1.58 18.60 -17.06
C PHE A 91 3.01 19.15 -17.05
N LEU A 92 3.88 18.69 -16.16
CA LEU A 92 5.31 19.02 -16.23
C LEU A 92 5.96 18.51 -17.53
N LYS A 93 5.58 17.32 -18.01
CA LYS A 93 6.07 16.78 -19.29
C LYS A 93 5.58 17.57 -20.49
N ILE A 94 4.38 18.11 -20.45
CA ILE A 94 3.84 18.97 -21.52
C ILE A 94 4.48 20.37 -21.48
N LEU A 95 4.61 20.96 -20.29
CA LEU A 95 5.02 22.36 -20.12
C LEU A 95 6.54 22.56 -20.08
N ARG A 96 7.32 21.50 -19.81
CA ARG A 96 8.77 21.58 -19.55
C ARG A 96 9.51 20.52 -20.35
N LYS A 97 10.84 20.64 -20.43
CA LYS A 97 11.75 19.68 -21.11
C LYS A 97 11.94 18.36 -20.35
N VAL A 98 10.90 17.86 -19.68
CA VAL A 98 10.90 16.54 -19.05
C VAL A 98 10.81 15.49 -20.15
N GLN A 99 11.70 14.52 -20.10
CA GLN A 99 11.83 13.47 -21.10
C GLN A 99 11.05 12.22 -20.71
N LYS A 100 11.11 11.83 -19.43
CA LYS A 100 10.57 10.54 -18.96
C LYS A 100 9.72 10.64 -17.71
N ILE A 101 8.66 9.85 -17.65
CA ILE A 101 7.83 9.56 -16.48
C ILE A 101 7.93 8.07 -16.19
N ILE A 102 8.50 7.73 -15.03
CA ILE A 102 8.51 6.38 -14.47
C ILE A 102 7.47 6.34 -13.35
N TYR A 103 6.42 5.56 -13.53
CA TYR A 103 5.31 5.46 -12.57
C TYR A 103 5.55 4.33 -11.56
N LEU A 104 5.50 4.64 -10.27
CA LEU A 104 5.45 3.67 -9.18
C LEU A 104 3.99 3.31 -8.92
N ASP A 105 3.58 2.15 -9.42
CA ASP A 105 2.27 1.57 -9.23
C ASP A 105 2.21 0.86 -7.86
N GLY A 106 2.08 1.68 -6.82
CA GLY A 106 1.94 1.26 -5.42
C GLY A 106 0.62 1.68 -4.78
N ASP A 107 -0.27 2.34 -5.52
CA ASP A 107 -1.54 2.85 -5.00
C ASP A 107 -2.76 2.14 -5.62
N THR A 108 -3.93 2.75 -5.51
CA THR A 108 -5.20 2.19 -6.00
C THR A 108 -5.60 2.75 -7.37
N PHE A 109 -4.71 3.48 -8.06
CA PHE A 109 -5.04 4.24 -9.26
C PHE A 109 -5.59 3.36 -10.38
N PHE A 110 -4.85 2.33 -10.82
CA PHE A 110 -5.29 1.46 -11.91
C PHE A 110 -6.50 0.59 -11.52
N TYR A 111 -6.59 0.17 -10.26
CA TYR A 111 -7.76 -0.51 -9.73
C TYR A 111 -9.03 0.35 -9.88
N TYR A 112 -8.98 1.62 -9.45
CA TYR A 112 -10.12 2.53 -9.59
C TYR A 112 -10.40 2.94 -11.04
N LEU A 113 -9.37 3.00 -11.88
CA LEU A 113 -9.51 3.27 -13.31
C LEU A 113 -10.26 2.14 -14.02
N GLN A 114 -10.10 0.89 -13.58
CA GLN A 114 -10.87 -0.25 -14.07
C GLN A 114 -12.31 -0.28 -13.52
N LYS A 115 -12.50 -0.02 -12.22
CA LYS A 115 -13.82 -0.16 -11.56
C LYS A 115 -14.87 0.86 -12.04
N LYS A 116 -14.43 1.98 -12.60
CA LYS A 116 -15.34 3.00 -13.13
C LYS A 116 -15.37 2.85 -14.66
N GLU A 117 -16.53 2.83 -15.28
CA GLU A 117 -16.69 3.14 -16.70
C GLU A 117 -17.35 4.51 -16.80
N LYS A 118 -16.52 5.55 -17.02
CA LYS A 118 -16.99 6.94 -17.14
C LYS A 118 -16.25 7.66 -18.26
N PRO A 119 -16.83 8.69 -18.89
CA PRO A 119 -16.15 9.48 -19.92
C PRO A 119 -14.84 10.11 -19.42
N THR A 120 -14.74 10.48 -18.13
CA THR A 120 -13.48 10.91 -17.50
C THR A 120 -12.34 9.89 -17.67
N ASN A 121 -12.67 8.61 -17.79
CA ASN A 121 -11.67 7.57 -17.93
C ASN A 121 -11.06 7.57 -19.32
N ARG A 122 -11.72 8.12 -20.35
CA ARG A 122 -11.09 8.31 -21.67
C ARG A 122 -9.96 9.33 -21.58
N PHE A 123 -10.20 10.46 -20.91
CA PHE A 123 -9.16 11.46 -20.66
C PHE A 123 -8.02 10.89 -19.82
N ILE A 124 -8.32 10.21 -18.72
CA ILE A 124 -7.28 9.60 -17.87
C ILE A 124 -6.50 8.51 -18.65
N LYS A 125 -7.18 7.66 -19.42
CA LYS A 125 -6.55 6.68 -20.34
C LYS A 125 -5.69 7.33 -21.42
N PHE A 126 -6.04 8.55 -21.85
CA PHE A 126 -5.17 9.32 -22.75
C PHE A 126 -3.92 9.79 -22.00
N LEU A 127 -4.06 10.30 -20.78
CA LEU A 127 -2.91 10.75 -19.99
C LEU A 127 -1.93 9.61 -19.69
N THR A 128 -2.40 8.36 -19.50
CA THR A 128 -1.49 7.22 -19.23
C THR A 128 -0.50 6.95 -20.37
N LYS A 129 -0.75 7.45 -21.58
CA LYS A 129 0.20 7.40 -22.71
C LYS A 129 1.48 8.20 -22.47
N PHE A 130 1.49 9.13 -21.52
CA PHE A 130 2.68 9.91 -21.18
C PHE A 130 3.66 9.16 -20.26
N ILE A 131 3.26 8.02 -19.70
CA ILE A 131 4.11 7.15 -18.87
C ILE A 131 5.05 6.36 -19.79
N ASP A 132 6.36 6.41 -19.53
CA ASP A 132 7.38 5.75 -20.36
C ASP A 132 7.84 4.40 -19.76
N GLY A 133 7.59 4.19 -18.47
CA GLY A 133 7.85 2.92 -17.79
C GLY A 133 7.12 2.85 -16.45
N ALA A 134 6.88 1.64 -15.95
CA ALA A 134 6.21 1.45 -14.67
C ALA A 134 6.90 0.41 -13.79
N ILE A 135 6.91 0.69 -12.49
CA ILE A 135 7.33 -0.23 -11.44
C ILE A 135 6.08 -0.61 -10.65
N SER A 136 5.66 -1.86 -10.75
CA SER A 136 4.53 -2.37 -9.98
C SER A 136 4.97 -3.09 -8.71
N VAL A 137 4.20 -2.96 -7.65
CA VAL A 137 4.53 -3.51 -6.32
C VAL A 137 4.13 -4.98 -6.13
N SER A 138 3.29 -5.51 -7.01
CA SER A 138 2.82 -6.90 -6.97
C SER A 138 2.42 -7.41 -8.36
N SER A 139 2.24 -8.72 -8.51
CA SER A 139 1.70 -9.31 -9.74
C SER A 139 0.28 -8.78 -10.00
N GLN A 140 -0.56 -8.74 -8.97
CA GLN A 140 -1.92 -8.22 -9.07
C GLN A 140 -1.94 -6.77 -9.56
N SER A 141 -1.12 -5.88 -9.00
CA SER A 141 -1.07 -4.47 -9.44
C SER A 141 -0.57 -4.37 -10.89
N LYS A 142 0.42 -5.20 -11.26
CA LYS A 142 0.94 -5.29 -12.63
C LYS A 142 -0.17 -5.70 -13.62
N ASP A 143 -1.05 -6.62 -13.23
CA ASP A 143 -2.17 -7.07 -14.07
C ASP A 143 -3.24 -5.98 -14.24
N TYR A 144 -3.43 -5.11 -13.25
CA TYR A 144 -4.27 -3.92 -13.42
C TYR A 144 -3.59 -2.89 -14.34
N ALA A 145 -2.31 -2.61 -14.12
CA ALA A 145 -1.57 -1.60 -14.89
C ALA A 145 -1.41 -1.99 -16.37
N SER A 146 -1.18 -3.27 -16.68
CA SER A 146 -0.98 -3.77 -18.06
C SER A 146 -2.19 -3.55 -18.97
N LYS A 147 -3.40 -3.42 -18.42
CA LYS A 147 -4.61 -3.09 -19.18
C LYS A 147 -4.61 -1.66 -19.73
N PHE A 148 -3.81 -0.77 -19.14
CA PHE A 148 -3.79 0.66 -19.47
C PHE A 148 -2.43 1.13 -20.01
N LEU A 149 -1.36 0.43 -19.68
CA LEU A 149 0.01 0.80 -20.02
C LEU A 149 0.55 -0.13 -21.12
N LYS A 150 0.94 0.47 -22.24
CA LYS A 150 1.65 -0.21 -23.35
C LYS A 150 3.17 -0.04 -23.25
N VAL A 151 3.68 0.17 -22.04
CA VAL A 151 5.10 0.43 -21.76
C VAL A 151 5.69 -0.67 -20.89
N PRO A 152 7.02 -0.79 -20.81
CA PRO A 152 7.66 -1.79 -19.96
C PRO A 152 7.23 -1.66 -18.49
N ILE A 153 6.65 -2.74 -17.94
CA ILE A 153 6.27 -2.85 -16.52
C ILE A 153 7.16 -3.88 -15.83
N LYS A 154 7.88 -3.44 -14.80
CA LYS A 154 8.76 -4.30 -13.98
C LYS A 154 8.22 -4.38 -12.55
N MET A 155 8.40 -5.52 -11.89
CA MET A 155 7.87 -5.74 -10.55
C MET A 155 8.96 -5.59 -9.48
N VAL A 156 8.74 -4.71 -8.50
CA VAL A 156 9.61 -4.55 -7.33
C VAL A 156 8.74 -4.48 -6.09
N CYS A 157 8.82 -5.50 -5.24
CA CYS A 157 7.97 -5.60 -4.07
C CYS A 157 8.45 -4.67 -2.95
N PRO A 158 7.54 -4.03 -2.21
CA PRO A 158 7.86 -3.35 -0.97
C PRO A 158 8.45 -4.29 0.08
N PHE A 159 9.22 -3.72 1.01
CA PHE A 159 9.67 -4.37 2.24
C PHE A 159 8.93 -3.76 3.44
N CYS A 160 8.70 -4.53 4.50
CA CYS A 160 7.98 -4.03 5.68
C CYS A 160 8.94 -3.54 6.78
N LYS A 161 8.41 -2.81 7.76
CA LYS A 161 9.15 -2.41 8.96
C LYS A 161 9.48 -3.66 9.78
N LYS A 162 10.64 -3.67 10.44
CA LYS A 162 10.93 -4.66 11.49
C LYS A 162 10.08 -4.34 12.71
N ILE A 163 9.34 -5.33 13.21
CA ILE A 163 8.54 -5.18 14.42
C ILE A 163 9.38 -5.57 15.64
N GLU A 164 9.36 -4.72 16.66
CA GLU A 164 10.00 -5.00 17.93
C GLU A 164 9.24 -6.11 18.66
N LYS A 165 9.94 -7.20 19.02
CA LYS A 165 9.36 -8.27 19.84
C LYS A 165 9.30 -7.79 21.28
N MET A 166 8.10 -7.76 21.84
CA MET A 166 7.87 -7.31 23.21
C MET A 166 7.59 -8.51 24.11
N LYS A 167 8.11 -8.50 25.34
CA LYS A 167 7.79 -9.50 26.37
C LYS A 167 6.42 -9.21 26.99
N ILE A 168 5.36 -9.45 26.23
CA ILE A 168 3.97 -9.28 26.69
C ILE A 168 3.14 -10.52 26.40
N GLU A 169 2.20 -10.81 27.28
CA GLU A 169 1.26 -11.92 27.09
C GLU A 169 0.27 -11.60 25.97
N ARG A 170 0.27 -12.43 24.92
CA ARG A 170 -0.64 -12.36 23.78
C ARG A 170 -2.04 -12.85 24.19
N LYS A 171 -3.06 -12.07 23.88
CA LYS A 171 -4.48 -12.35 24.20
C LYS A 171 -5.25 -12.73 22.95
N ASN A 172 -6.41 -13.39 23.10
CA ASN A 172 -7.31 -13.75 22.01
C ASN A 172 -8.08 -12.52 21.48
N TYR A 173 -7.33 -11.46 21.17
CA TYR A 173 -7.86 -10.25 20.57
C TYR A 173 -7.72 -10.32 19.06
N GLY A 174 -8.76 -9.85 18.37
CA GLY A 174 -8.68 -9.52 16.96
C GLY A 174 -8.14 -8.10 16.76
N LEU A 175 -7.51 -7.85 15.62
CA LEU A 175 -6.87 -6.60 15.29
C LEU A 175 -7.18 -6.21 13.86
N PHE A 176 -7.47 -4.93 13.64
CA PHE A 176 -7.40 -4.27 12.35
C PHE A 176 -6.38 -3.14 12.42
N VAL A 177 -5.43 -3.12 11.49
CA VAL A 177 -4.48 -2.00 11.32
C VAL A 177 -4.58 -1.48 9.88
N GLY A 178 -4.91 -0.21 9.71
CA GLY A 178 -4.92 0.38 8.38
C GLY A 178 -5.76 1.65 8.24
N ARG A 179 -5.86 2.15 7.00
CA ARG A 179 -6.74 3.27 6.68
C ARG A 179 -8.21 2.85 6.82
N LEU A 180 -9.04 3.70 7.42
CA LEU A 180 -10.48 3.48 7.58
C LEU A 180 -11.23 3.93 6.31
N ASP A 181 -10.87 3.36 5.17
CA ASP A 181 -11.53 3.61 3.89
C ASP A 181 -12.41 2.42 3.47
N PRO A 182 -13.42 2.64 2.61
CA PRO A 182 -14.34 1.58 2.18
C PRO A 182 -13.64 0.36 1.58
N GLU A 183 -12.59 0.54 0.78
CA GLU A 183 -11.84 -0.56 0.15
C GLU A 183 -11.15 -1.50 1.16
N LYS A 184 -10.96 -1.06 2.41
CA LYS A 184 -10.41 -1.88 3.49
C LYS A 184 -11.46 -2.74 4.19
N ASN A 185 -12.71 -2.68 3.74
CA ASN A 185 -13.81 -3.53 4.19
C ASN A 185 -14.11 -3.44 5.70
N ILE A 186 -13.73 -2.33 6.35
CA ILE A 186 -13.76 -2.19 7.81
C ILE A 186 -15.15 -2.39 8.42
N LYS A 187 -16.22 -2.00 7.70
CA LYS A 187 -17.60 -2.20 8.18
C LYS A 187 -17.93 -3.69 8.36
N LYS A 188 -17.62 -4.52 7.36
CA LYS A 188 -17.87 -5.96 7.45
C LYS A 188 -16.97 -6.62 8.47
N ILE A 189 -15.71 -6.20 8.56
CA ILE A 189 -14.75 -6.67 9.58
C ILE A 189 -15.27 -6.40 10.99
N ILE A 190 -15.76 -5.18 11.26
CA ILE A 190 -16.33 -4.85 12.57
C ILE A 190 -17.60 -5.67 12.85
N ASN A 191 -18.48 -5.85 11.86
CA ASN A 191 -19.67 -6.70 12.03
C ASN A 191 -19.31 -8.15 12.36
N PHE A 192 -18.32 -8.72 11.66
CA PHE A 192 -17.77 -10.03 12.00
C PHE A 192 -17.20 -10.05 13.42
N ALA A 193 -16.37 -9.06 13.77
CA ALA A 193 -15.70 -9.00 15.06
C ALA A 193 -16.67 -8.93 16.24
N ILE A 194 -17.80 -8.22 16.10
CA ILE A 194 -18.85 -8.17 17.13
C ILE A 194 -19.36 -9.60 17.41
N ASN A 195 -19.63 -10.35 16.35
CA ASN A 195 -20.29 -11.67 16.45
C ASN A 195 -19.32 -12.84 16.67
N CYS A 196 -18.03 -12.70 16.36
CA CYS A 196 -17.07 -13.80 16.45
C CYS A 196 -16.85 -14.23 17.92
N PRO A 197 -17.20 -15.47 18.32
CA PRO A 197 -17.16 -15.89 19.73
C PRO A 197 -15.74 -16.02 20.30
N TYR A 198 -14.73 -16.12 19.43
CA TYR A 198 -13.34 -16.33 19.81
C TYR A 198 -12.57 -15.06 20.18
N PHE A 199 -13.14 -13.88 19.89
CA PHE A 199 -12.52 -12.61 20.27
C PHE A 199 -13.02 -12.16 21.64
N GLU A 200 -12.09 -11.98 22.58
CA GLU A 200 -12.36 -11.25 23.83
C GLU A 200 -12.56 -9.75 23.52
N GLU A 201 -11.66 -9.17 22.71
CA GLU A 201 -11.73 -7.81 22.22
C GLU A 201 -11.34 -7.73 20.74
N PHE A 202 -11.81 -6.70 20.05
CA PHE A 202 -11.38 -6.37 18.70
C PHE A 202 -10.86 -4.94 18.62
N TRP A 203 -9.57 -4.81 18.33
CA TRP A 203 -8.86 -3.55 18.33
C TRP A 203 -8.79 -2.95 16.93
N VAL A 204 -9.20 -1.70 16.79
CA VAL A 204 -9.16 -0.96 15.51
C VAL A 204 -8.15 0.16 15.62
N VAL A 205 -7.07 0.05 14.85
CA VAL A 205 -5.95 1.01 14.80
C VAL A 205 -5.89 1.63 13.42
N GLY A 206 -6.18 2.93 13.33
CA GLY A 206 -6.26 3.59 12.04
C GLY A 206 -7.05 4.89 12.04
N ASP A 207 -7.03 5.53 10.87
CA ASP A 207 -7.81 6.72 10.58
C ASP A 207 -8.22 6.75 9.10
N GLY A 208 -9.28 7.47 8.76
CA GLY A 208 -9.85 7.52 7.43
C GLY A 208 -11.28 8.03 7.40
N VAL A 209 -11.91 7.97 6.23
CA VAL A 209 -13.25 8.54 6.01
C VAL A 209 -14.36 7.85 6.81
N LEU A 210 -14.13 6.63 7.29
CA LEU A 210 -15.05 5.87 8.13
C LEU A 210 -14.76 6.01 9.64
N ARG A 211 -13.90 6.95 10.06
CA ARG A 211 -13.57 7.21 11.47
C ARG A 211 -14.81 7.34 12.35
N ASP A 212 -15.77 8.18 11.95
CA ASP A 212 -16.96 8.47 12.77
C ASP A 212 -17.83 7.22 12.95
N TYR A 213 -17.91 6.37 11.92
CA TYR A 213 -18.59 5.08 12.01
C TYR A 213 -17.91 4.15 13.02
N VAL A 214 -16.58 4.03 12.96
CA VAL A 214 -15.82 3.19 13.90
C VAL A 214 -15.97 3.69 15.33
N LYS A 215 -15.83 5.00 15.56
CA LYS A 215 -15.95 5.61 16.89
C LYS A 215 -17.33 5.34 17.52
N LYS A 216 -18.40 5.64 16.79
CA LYS A 216 -19.79 5.36 17.24
C LYS A 216 -20.02 3.87 17.50
N THR A 217 -19.41 3.00 16.70
CA THR A 217 -19.55 1.55 16.88
C THR A 217 -18.80 1.06 18.12
N SER A 218 -17.62 1.61 18.43
CA SER A 218 -16.90 1.30 19.68
C SER A 218 -17.60 1.81 20.93
N GLU A 219 -18.33 2.93 20.84
CA GLU A 219 -19.15 3.43 21.94
C GLU A 219 -20.37 2.52 22.20
N LYS A 220 -20.96 1.96 21.13
CA LYS A 220 -22.13 1.07 21.21
C LYS A 220 -21.77 -0.36 21.62
N PHE A 221 -20.63 -0.89 21.19
CA PHE A 221 -20.23 -2.29 21.41
C PHE A 221 -18.91 -2.33 22.18
N PRO A 222 -18.93 -2.63 23.51
CA PRO A 222 -17.74 -2.63 24.36
C PRO A 222 -16.60 -3.53 23.90
N LYS A 223 -16.92 -4.59 23.15
CA LYS A 223 -15.98 -5.52 22.52
C LYS A 223 -15.08 -4.84 21.48
N ILE A 224 -15.53 -3.75 20.86
CA ILE A 224 -14.77 -3.02 19.83
C ILE A 224 -14.02 -1.86 20.50
N LYS A 225 -12.70 -1.87 20.42
CA LYS A 225 -11.84 -0.80 20.96
C LYS A 225 -11.23 0.02 19.82
N TYR A 226 -11.50 1.31 19.77
CA TYR A 226 -10.93 2.21 18.77
C TYR A 226 -9.75 3.00 19.32
N PHE A 227 -8.58 2.84 18.72
CA PHE A 227 -7.34 3.49 19.16
C PHE A 227 -6.90 4.66 18.27
N GLY A 228 -7.61 4.95 17.19
CA GLY A 228 -7.20 6.01 16.27
C GLY A 228 -5.88 5.70 15.54
N LYS A 229 -5.30 6.74 14.93
CA LYS A 229 -4.01 6.63 14.24
C LYS A 229 -2.89 6.53 15.27
N GLN A 230 -2.08 5.48 15.15
CA GLN A 230 -0.93 5.24 16.01
C GLN A 230 0.38 5.46 15.25
N LYS A 231 1.38 6.04 15.93
CA LYS A 231 2.74 6.19 15.38
C LYS A 231 3.52 4.87 15.43
N ASN A 232 3.32 4.13 16.51
CA ASN A 232 3.91 2.82 16.71
C ASN A 232 2.78 1.78 16.88
N VAL A 233 2.80 0.74 16.05
CA VAL A 233 1.80 -0.34 16.07
C VAL A 233 2.35 -1.63 16.70
N ASP A 234 3.62 -1.65 17.11
CA ASP A 234 4.33 -2.83 17.58
C ASP A 234 3.63 -3.45 18.80
N PHE A 235 3.15 -2.63 19.74
CA PHE A 235 2.35 -3.08 20.89
C PHE A 235 1.11 -3.89 20.47
N PHE A 236 0.36 -3.40 19.48
CA PHE A 236 -0.88 -4.02 19.03
C PHE A 236 -0.61 -5.39 18.41
N TYR A 237 0.42 -5.49 17.56
CA TYR A 237 0.80 -6.78 16.96
C TYR A 237 1.31 -7.78 18.01
N ASN A 238 2.03 -7.33 19.03
CA ASN A 238 2.51 -8.23 20.10
C ASN A 238 1.36 -8.66 21.02
N LYS A 239 0.34 -7.81 21.24
CA LYS A 239 -0.75 -8.08 22.17
C LYS A 239 -1.88 -8.92 21.55
N CYS A 240 -2.29 -8.62 20.32
CA CYS A 240 -3.42 -9.28 19.66
C CYS A 240 -3.01 -10.57 18.95
N LYS A 241 -3.77 -11.66 19.12
CA LYS A 241 -3.48 -12.94 18.45
C LYS A 241 -3.79 -12.93 16.96
N PHE A 242 -4.83 -12.23 16.51
CA PHE A 242 -5.30 -12.31 15.12
C PHE A 242 -5.34 -10.93 14.46
N LEU A 243 -4.82 -10.82 13.24
CA LEU A 243 -4.98 -9.66 12.37
C LEU A 243 -6.00 -9.98 11.27
N ILE A 244 -7.04 -9.15 11.12
CA ILE A 244 -8.04 -9.27 10.07
C ILE A 244 -7.80 -8.19 9.00
N HIS A 245 -7.22 -8.59 7.86
CA HIS A 245 -6.86 -7.72 6.73
C HIS A 245 -7.54 -8.18 5.44
N VAL A 246 -8.86 -8.27 5.44
CA VAL A 246 -9.66 -8.75 4.29
C VAL A 246 -10.16 -7.61 3.40
N SER A 247 -9.21 -6.88 2.81
CA SER A 247 -9.49 -5.73 1.93
C SER A 247 -10.12 -6.15 0.59
N GLU A 248 -10.99 -5.32 0.01
CA GLU A 248 -11.47 -5.51 -1.37
C GLU A 248 -10.32 -5.43 -2.38
N PHE A 249 -9.35 -4.55 -2.12
CA PHE A 249 -8.12 -4.42 -2.89
C PHE A 249 -7.00 -3.84 -2.01
N ASP A 250 -5.80 -4.39 -2.16
CA ASP A 250 -4.58 -3.83 -1.59
C ASP A 250 -3.40 -4.10 -2.53
N SER A 251 -2.74 -3.04 -3.01
CA SER A 251 -1.67 -3.15 -4.02
C SER A 251 -0.52 -4.02 -3.50
N PHE A 252 -0.05 -3.75 -2.28
CA PHE A 252 0.88 -4.58 -1.51
C PHE A 252 0.90 -4.11 -0.05
N SER A 253 0.17 -4.79 0.84
CA SER A 253 0.10 -4.39 2.25
C SER A 253 1.35 -4.82 3.02
N CYS A 254 1.96 -3.89 3.76
CA CYS A 254 3.00 -4.25 4.73
C CYS A 254 2.40 -4.79 6.04
N VAL A 255 1.15 -4.44 6.37
CA VAL A 255 0.51 -4.75 7.66
C VAL A 255 0.47 -6.26 7.98
N PRO A 256 0.05 -7.16 7.06
CA PRO A 256 0.10 -8.60 7.31
C PRO A 256 1.52 -9.14 7.53
N LEU A 257 2.51 -8.58 6.83
CA LEU A 257 3.92 -9.00 6.95
C LEU A 257 4.52 -8.50 8.27
N GLU A 258 4.08 -7.34 8.77
CA GLU A 258 4.43 -6.80 10.08
C GLU A 258 3.87 -7.68 11.20
N ALA A 259 2.57 -7.98 11.16
CA ALA A 259 1.91 -8.86 12.11
C ALA A 259 2.56 -10.25 12.18
N ALA A 260 2.88 -10.83 11.01
CA ALA A 260 3.50 -12.15 10.92
C ALA A 260 4.83 -12.25 11.67
N GLN A 261 5.66 -11.20 11.67
CA GLN A 261 7.00 -11.21 12.31
C GLN A 261 6.97 -11.50 13.82
N VAL A 262 5.83 -11.27 14.47
CA VAL A 262 5.65 -11.50 15.90
C VAL A 262 4.61 -12.58 16.20
N PHE A 263 4.17 -13.34 15.19
CA PHE A 263 3.10 -14.35 15.32
C PHE A 263 1.72 -13.78 15.70
N CYS A 264 1.40 -12.59 15.20
CA CYS A 264 0.01 -12.15 15.10
C CYS A 264 -0.55 -12.73 13.79
N PHE A 265 -1.41 -13.74 13.90
CA PHE A 265 -1.87 -14.55 12.77
C PHE A 265 -2.71 -13.69 11.80
N PRO A 266 -2.22 -13.46 10.57
CA PRO A 266 -2.90 -12.60 9.63
C PRO A 266 -3.87 -13.40 8.76
N PHE A 267 -5.13 -12.95 8.70
CA PHE A 267 -6.09 -13.36 7.69
C PHE A 267 -6.18 -12.28 6.62
N ILE A 268 -5.78 -12.61 5.39
CA ILE A 268 -5.68 -11.66 4.28
C ILE A 268 -6.63 -12.03 3.16
N SER A 269 -7.15 -11.05 2.42
CA SER A 269 -7.97 -11.37 1.25
C SER A 269 -7.13 -11.92 0.09
N ALA A 270 -7.76 -12.73 -0.75
CA ALA A 270 -7.22 -13.13 -2.07
C ALA A 270 -7.00 -11.95 -3.04
N ASN A 271 -7.42 -10.75 -2.66
CA ASN A 271 -7.25 -9.50 -3.41
C ASN A 271 -6.13 -8.60 -2.85
N CYS A 272 -5.29 -9.12 -1.95
CA CYS A 272 -4.08 -8.45 -1.49
C CYS A 272 -2.87 -8.87 -2.36
N GLY A 273 -2.10 -7.89 -2.84
CA GLY A 273 -0.97 -8.16 -3.74
C GLY A 273 0.22 -8.88 -3.12
N ASN A 274 0.24 -9.04 -1.79
CA ASN A 274 1.23 -9.83 -1.06
C ASN A 274 0.76 -11.27 -0.77
N LYS A 275 -0.42 -11.69 -1.26
CA LYS A 275 -1.01 -13.00 -0.95
C LYS A 275 -0.10 -14.20 -1.24
N ASN A 276 0.68 -14.12 -2.32
CA ASN A 276 1.59 -15.20 -2.73
C ASN A 276 2.75 -15.44 -1.74
N LEU A 277 2.92 -14.56 -0.75
CA LEU A 277 3.88 -14.76 0.34
C LEU A 277 3.32 -15.64 1.46
N PHE A 278 1.99 -15.71 1.59
CA PHE A 278 1.29 -16.44 2.62
C PHE A 278 0.90 -17.85 2.16
N ASP A 279 0.74 -18.73 3.14
CA ASP A 279 0.09 -20.03 2.92
C ASP A 279 -1.41 -19.84 2.64
N GLU A 280 -1.98 -20.72 1.82
CA GLU A 280 -3.40 -20.70 1.44
C GLU A 280 -4.34 -20.70 2.66
N PHE A 281 -3.91 -21.31 3.77
CA PHE A 281 -4.65 -21.27 5.03
C PHE A 281 -4.95 -19.84 5.51
N PHE A 282 -4.01 -18.91 5.35
CA PHE A 282 -4.17 -17.51 5.79
C PHE A 282 -4.94 -16.64 4.77
N ILE A 283 -5.26 -17.19 3.60
CA ILE A 283 -5.95 -16.46 2.53
C ILE A 283 -7.46 -16.69 2.63
N VAL A 284 -8.21 -15.59 2.68
CA VAL A 284 -9.67 -15.54 2.71
C VAL A 284 -10.17 -15.23 1.30
N LYS A 285 -10.98 -16.13 0.75
CA LYS A 285 -11.46 -16.00 -0.64
C LYS A 285 -12.79 -15.26 -0.70
N ASN A 286 -13.69 -15.54 0.24
CA ASN A 286 -15.00 -14.94 0.28
C ASN A 286 -15.03 -13.74 1.23
N LEU A 287 -15.24 -12.53 0.70
CA LEU A 287 -15.33 -11.29 1.50
C LEU A 287 -16.74 -11.02 2.03
N ASN A 288 -17.71 -11.89 1.74
CA ASN A 288 -19.09 -11.82 2.19
C ASN A 288 -19.41 -12.85 3.27
N ASP A 289 -18.59 -13.88 3.42
CA ASP A 289 -18.77 -14.93 4.41
C ASP A 289 -17.54 -15.04 5.31
N PHE A 290 -17.73 -14.68 6.58
CA PHE A 290 -16.67 -14.70 7.57
C PHE A 290 -16.62 -16.02 8.36
N GLN A 291 -17.51 -16.98 8.07
CA GLN A 291 -17.46 -18.31 8.68
C GLN A 291 -16.12 -19.01 8.40
N GLU A 292 -15.54 -18.77 7.21
CA GLU A 292 -14.21 -19.25 6.85
C GLU A 292 -13.14 -18.75 7.85
N ILE A 293 -13.20 -17.48 8.25
CA ILE A 293 -12.25 -16.89 9.21
C ILE A 293 -12.48 -17.47 10.60
N GLU A 294 -13.74 -17.59 11.01
CA GLU A 294 -14.10 -18.17 12.30
C GLU A 294 -13.59 -19.60 12.48
N ASN A 295 -13.80 -20.45 11.47
CA ASN A 295 -13.30 -21.83 11.46
C ASN A 295 -11.77 -21.87 11.53
N LYS A 296 -11.09 -20.97 10.81
CA LYS A 296 -9.62 -20.89 10.85
C LYS A 296 -9.10 -20.39 12.20
N ILE A 297 -9.80 -19.46 12.87
CA ILE A 297 -9.47 -19.03 14.23
C ILE A 297 -9.57 -20.21 15.19
N LYS A 298 -10.67 -20.98 15.12
CA LYS A 298 -10.85 -22.18 15.95
C LYS A 298 -9.68 -23.14 15.80
N LEU A 299 -9.29 -23.47 14.58
CA LEU A 299 -8.16 -24.36 14.30
C LEU A 299 -6.83 -23.83 14.87
N ILE A 300 -6.58 -22.51 14.79
CA ILE A 300 -5.38 -21.91 15.40
C ILE A 300 -5.41 -22.03 16.92
N LEU A 301 -6.57 -21.87 17.56
CA LEU A 301 -6.71 -22.01 19.00
C LEU A 301 -6.53 -23.45 19.48
N GLU A 302 -6.87 -24.43 18.65
CA GLU A 302 -6.68 -25.86 18.93
C GLU A 302 -5.21 -26.30 18.79
N ASP A 303 -4.46 -25.77 17.82
CA ASP A 303 -3.05 -26.13 17.59
C ASP A 303 -2.21 -24.93 17.11
N GLU A 304 -1.92 -24.02 18.05
CA GLU A 304 -1.21 -22.76 17.73
C GLU A 304 0.18 -23.01 17.14
N GLU A 305 0.91 -24.01 17.64
CA GLU A 305 2.28 -24.31 17.23
C GLU A 305 2.37 -24.81 15.79
N LYS A 306 1.41 -25.62 15.33
CA LYS A 306 1.32 -26.00 13.92
C LYS A 306 1.20 -24.77 13.02
N TYR A 307 0.32 -23.83 13.36
CA TYR A 307 0.12 -22.65 12.52
C TYR A 307 1.25 -21.62 12.63
N LYS A 308 1.97 -21.56 13.76
CA LYS A 308 3.22 -20.79 13.85
C LYS A 308 4.25 -21.30 12.85
N LYS A 309 4.48 -22.62 12.76
CA LYS A 309 5.41 -23.22 11.77
C LYS A 309 5.03 -22.90 10.33
N ILE A 310 3.73 -22.84 10.02
CA ILE A 310 3.26 -22.42 8.69
C ILE A 310 3.58 -20.93 8.48
N LEU A 311 3.36 -20.08 9.49
CA LEU A 311 3.63 -18.65 9.41
C LEU A 311 5.13 -18.33 9.33
N GLU A 312 6.02 -19.14 9.93
CA GLU A 312 7.48 -19.01 9.81
C GLU A 312 7.95 -19.03 8.36
N LYS A 313 7.39 -19.92 7.53
CA LYS A 313 7.65 -19.96 6.08
C LYS A 313 7.29 -18.65 5.38
N THR A 314 6.30 -17.92 5.89
CA THR A 314 5.95 -16.59 5.38
C THR A 314 7.00 -15.57 5.80
N ILE A 315 7.45 -15.60 7.06
CA ILE A 315 8.47 -14.69 7.60
C ILE A 315 9.78 -14.79 6.80
N GLU A 316 10.18 -16.00 6.41
CA GLU A 316 11.37 -16.25 5.57
C GLU A 316 11.27 -15.62 4.17
N LYS A 317 10.05 -15.55 3.62
CA LYS A 317 9.75 -14.99 2.30
C LYS A 317 9.61 -13.46 2.31
N ILE A 318 9.57 -12.81 3.47
CA ILE A 318 9.40 -11.36 3.56
C ILE A 318 10.49 -10.64 2.75
N PRO A 319 10.13 -9.71 1.84
CA PRO A 319 11.09 -8.99 1.03
C PRO A 319 12.10 -8.20 1.89
N LYS A 320 13.38 -8.53 1.76
CA LYS A 320 14.47 -7.82 2.46
C LYS A 320 14.76 -6.47 1.82
N LYS A 321 14.94 -5.43 2.64
CA LYS A 321 15.17 -4.03 2.22
C LYS A 321 16.29 -3.88 1.20
N GLU A 322 17.46 -4.44 1.49
CA GLU A 322 18.67 -4.29 0.67
C GLU A 322 18.46 -4.93 -0.72
N LYS A 323 17.81 -6.10 -0.75
CA LYS A 323 17.50 -6.82 -1.99
C LYS A 323 16.52 -6.04 -2.86
N GLN A 324 15.46 -5.47 -2.26
CA GLN A 324 14.46 -4.70 -3.01
C GLN A 324 15.01 -3.35 -3.49
N ILE A 325 15.83 -2.67 -2.68
CA ILE A 325 16.54 -1.46 -3.10
C ILE A 325 17.45 -1.75 -4.29
N LYS A 326 18.27 -2.82 -4.23
CA LYS A 326 19.13 -3.22 -5.35
C LYS A 326 18.30 -3.49 -6.60
N LYS A 327 17.20 -4.24 -6.46
CA LYS A 327 16.29 -4.57 -7.57
C LYS A 327 15.69 -3.31 -8.19
N LEU A 328 15.26 -2.35 -7.37
CA LEU A 328 14.74 -1.07 -7.82
C LEU A 328 15.78 -0.30 -8.62
N VAL A 329 17.00 -0.13 -8.08
CA VAL A 329 18.06 0.64 -8.76
C VAL A 329 18.39 0.04 -10.13
N LEU A 330 18.49 -1.30 -10.21
CA LEU A 330 18.72 -2.00 -11.50
C LEU A 330 17.55 -1.78 -12.47
N THR A 331 16.33 -1.96 -11.99
CA THR A 331 15.10 -1.73 -12.77
C THR A 331 15.04 -0.30 -13.31
N PHE A 332 15.37 0.67 -12.47
CA PHE A 332 15.34 2.08 -12.84
C PHE A 332 16.41 2.38 -13.90
N LYS A 333 17.64 1.85 -13.74
CA LYS A 333 18.71 1.97 -14.74
C LYS A 333 18.30 1.38 -16.09
N GLU A 334 17.56 0.27 -16.13
CA GLU A 334 17.02 -0.29 -17.39
C GLU A 334 16.10 0.71 -18.11
N PHE A 335 15.22 1.41 -17.38
CA PHE A 335 14.35 2.43 -17.98
C PHE A 335 15.10 3.68 -18.46
N LEU A 336 16.26 3.98 -17.88
CA LEU A 336 17.05 5.13 -18.33
C LEU A 336 17.77 4.86 -19.66
N LYS A 337 18.15 3.61 -19.93
CA LYS A 337 18.88 3.20 -21.14
C LYS A 337 18.02 3.14 -22.41
N LYS A 338 16.72 2.83 -22.27
CA LYS A 338 15.73 2.81 -23.36
C LYS A 338 15.18 4.19 -23.59
#